data_AF-A0A0W1EM01-F1
#
_entry.id   AF-A0A0W1EM01-F1
#
_cell.length_a   1.000
_cell.length_b   1.000
_cell.length_c   1.000
_cell.angle_alpha   90.00
_cell.angle_beta   90.00
_cell.angle_gamma   90.00
#
_symmetry.space_group_name_H-M   'P 1'
#
loop_
_entity.id
_entity.type
_entity.pdbx_description
1 polymer ?
#
loop_
_entity_poly.entity_id
_entity_poly.type
_entity_poly.pdbx_seq_one_letter_code
_entity_poly.pdbx_strand_id
1 'polypeptide(L)'
;MMWRHRIARAYWLHVRLRRYPLYARNLGPDAEIGDQLRLATQLVWPLARSVFLMHCVDELSYAEIATRAGVDIRTVELCIGDAVYSMCLICDEFEEAAG
;
A
#
# COMPACT_ATOMS: atom_id res chain seq x y z
N MET A 1 2.92 -6.03 19.86
CA MET A 1 3.16 -5.53 18.49
C MET A 1 1.91 -5.63 17.59
N MET A 2 1.29 -6.80 17.48
CA MET A 2 0.10 -7.08 16.65
C MET A 2 -1.06 -6.06 16.73
N TRP A 3 -1.37 -5.54 17.91
CA TRP A 3 -2.50 -4.61 18.11
C TRP A 3 -2.30 -3.27 17.37
N ARG A 4 -1.05 -2.77 17.31
CA ARG A 4 -0.72 -1.53 16.57
C ARG A 4 -0.96 -1.71 15.06
N HIS A 5 -0.63 -2.88 14.52
CA HIS A 5 -0.86 -3.20 13.11
C HIS A 5 -2.35 -3.28 12.78
N ARG A 6 -3.16 -3.90 13.66
CA ARG A 6 -4.62 -3.95 13.49
C ARG A 6 -5.25 -2.57 13.48
N ILE A 7 -4.84 -1.68 14.40
CA ILE A 7 -5.34 -0.29 14.43
C ILE A 7 -4.90 0.47 13.19
N ALA A 8 -3.63 0.37 12.81
CA ALA A 8 -3.11 1.06 11.63
C ALA A 8 -3.85 0.62 10.35
N ARG A 9 -4.10 -0.68 10.19
CA ARG A 9 -4.88 -1.21 9.08
C ARG A 9 -6.33 -0.74 9.10
N ALA A 10 -7.01 -0.79 10.26
CA ALA A 10 -8.39 -0.34 10.38
C ALA A 10 -8.53 1.16 10.08
N TYR A 11 -7.61 1.99 10.60
CA TYR A 11 -7.56 3.41 10.28
C TYR A 11 -7.35 3.63 8.79
N TRP A 12 -6.43 2.90 8.17
CA TRP A 12 -6.21 2.99 6.73
C TRP A 12 -7.47 2.63 5.93
N LEU A 13 -8.07 1.46 6.18
CA LEU A 13 -9.28 0.99 5.51
C LEU A 13 -10.46 1.97 5.61
N HIS A 14 -10.72 2.49 6.81
CA HIS A 14 -11.93 3.26 7.06
C HIS A 14 -11.76 4.77 6.90
N VAL A 15 -10.53 5.28 6.96
CA VAL A 15 -10.26 6.73 6.94
C VAL A 15 -9.36 7.13 5.78
N ARG A 16 -8.16 6.54 5.70
CA ARG A 16 -7.14 7.02 4.75
C ARG A 16 -7.49 6.66 3.31
N LEU A 17 -7.95 5.43 3.07
CA LEU A 17 -8.28 4.92 1.74
C LEU A 17 -9.32 5.78 1.02
N ARG A 18 -10.33 6.28 1.74
CA ARG A 18 -11.38 7.16 1.20
C ARG A 18 -10.85 8.50 0.67
N ARG A 19 -9.61 8.87 1.00
CA ARG A 19 -8.98 10.12 0.55
C ARG A 19 -7.99 9.92 -0.59
N TYR A 20 -7.77 8.67 -1.05
CA TYR A 20 -6.87 8.39 -2.16
C TYR A 20 -7.21 9.17 -3.43
N PRO A 21 -8.49 9.26 -3.87
CA PRO A 21 -8.86 10.05 -5.05
C PRO A 21 -8.45 11.52 -4.93
N LEU A 22 -8.60 12.10 -3.73
CA LEU A 22 -8.19 13.48 -3.46
C LEU A 22 -6.66 13.63 -3.58
N TYR A 23 -5.89 12.67 -3.07
CA TYR A 23 -4.44 12.69 -3.19
C TYR A 23 -3.96 12.52 -4.64
N ALA A 24 -4.60 11.63 -5.41
CA ALA A 24 -4.32 11.42 -6.82
C ALA A 24 -4.56 12.71 -7.62
N ARG A 25 -5.73 13.34 -7.44
CA ARG A 25 -6.07 14.61 -8.12
C ARG A 25 -5.11 15.75 -7.78
N ASN A 26 -4.61 15.80 -6.54
CA ASN A 26 -3.62 16.81 -6.13
C ASN A 26 -2.25 16.62 -6.79
N LEU A 27 -1.94 15.42 -7.30
CA LEU A 27 -0.72 15.16 -8.06
C LEU A 27 -0.80 15.77 -9.48
N GLY A 28 -2.01 16.05 -9.97
CA GLY A 28 -2.28 16.60 -11.29
C GLY A 28 -2.45 15.50 -12.35
N PRO A 29 -3.25 15.75 -13.42
CA PRO A 29 -3.61 14.72 -14.40
C PRO A 29 -2.42 14.18 -15.20
N ASP A 30 -1.36 14.98 -15.37
CA ASP A 30 -0.16 14.61 -16.14
C ASP A 30 0.94 13.97 -15.28
N ALA A 31 0.63 13.53 -14.06
CA ALA A 31 1.62 12.94 -13.16
C ALA A 31 2.25 11.68 -13.78
N GLU A 32 3.58 11.61 -13.78
CA GLU A 32 4.30 10.44 -14.28
C GLU A 32 3.96 9.18 -13.46
N ILE A 33 3.96 8.01 -14.09
CA ILE A 33 3.68 6.71 -13.45
C ILE A 33 4.53 6.52 -12.17
N GLY A 34 5.79 6.98 -12.19
CA GLY A 34 6.67 6.91 -11.02
C GLY A 34 6.15 7.68 -9.80
N ASP A 35 5.54 8.84 -10.02
CA ASP A 35 4.94 9.66 -8.96
C ASP A 35 3.64 9.07 -8.44
N GLN A 36 2.82 8.49 -9.34
CA GLN A 36 1.60 7.76 -8.98
C GLN A 36 1.93 6.57 -8.06
N LEU A 37 2.92 5.76 -8.44
CA LEU A 37 3.36 4.60 -7.65
C LEU A 37 3.99 5.00 -6.31
N ARG A 38 4.77 6.09 -6.29
CA ARG A 38 5.33 6.65 -5.05
C ARG A 38 4.23 7.10 -4.11
N LEU A 39 3.21 7.78 -4.63
CA LEU A 39 2.04 8.19 -3.86
C LEU A 39 1.30 6.98 -3.27
N ALA A 40 0.97 5.99 -4.11
CA ALA A 40 0.27 4.78 -3.68
C ALA A 40 1.03 4.05 -2.55
N THR A 41 2.35 3.92 -2.71
CA THR A 41 3.24 3.30 -1.72
C THR A 41 3.28 4.11 -0.43
N GLN A 42 3.28 5.44 -0.48
CA GLN A 42 3.25 6.28 0.73
C GLN A 42 1.91 6.24 1.47
N LEU A 43 0.82 6.01 0.72
CA LEU A 43 -0.54 6.01 1.25
C LEU A 43 -0.94 4.68 1.90
N VAL A 44 -0.32 3.56 1.51
CA VAL A 44 -0.55 2.28 2.19
C VAL A 44 -0.11 2.35 3.66
N TRP A 45 -0.76 1.55 4.51
CA TRP A 45 -0.48 1.53 5.94
C TRP A 45 0.92 0.94 6.25
N PRO A 46 1.55 1.31 7.38
CA PRO A 46 2.99 1.16 7.55
C PRO A 46 3.54 -0.26 7.40
N LEU A 47 2.87 -1.28 7.97
CA LEU A 47 3.37 -2.65 7.86
C LEU A 47 3.22 -3.17 6.43
N ALA A 48 2.08 -2.93 5.77
CA ALA A 48 1.89 -3.32 4.38
C ALA A 48 2.92 -2.68 3.45
N ARG A 49 3.26 -1.40 3.69
CA ARG A 49 4.33 -0.72 2.95
C ARG A 49 5.67 -1.44 3.10
N SER A 50 6.06 -1.72 4.34
CA SER A 50 7.34 -2.38 4.63
C SER A 50 7.37 -3.80 4.07
N VAL A 51 6.28 -4.57 4.21
CA VAL A 51 6.16 -5.92 3.65
C VAL A 51 6.27 -5.90 2.13
N PHE A 52 5.59 -4.97 1.46
CA PHE A 52 5.66 -4.82 0.02
C PHE A 52 7.07 -4.50 -0.47
N LEU A 53 7.77 -3.55 0.18
CA LEU A 53 9.14 -3.21 -0.19
C LEU A 53 10.11 -4.36 0.08
N MET A 54 9.99 -5.04 1.23
CA MET A 54 10.80 -6.22 1.52
C MET A 54 10.60 -7.35 0.49
N HIS A 55 9.40 -7.49 -0.05
CA HIS A 55 9.13 -8.51 -1.06
C HIS A 55 9.58 -8.09 -2.46
N CYS A 56 9.25 -6.87 -2.90
CA CYS A 56 9.46 -6.43 -4.28
C CYS A 56 10.83 -5.80 -4.53
N VAL A 57 11.49 -5.25 -3.51
CA VAL A 57 12.80 -4.59 -3.62
C VAL A 57 13.90 -5.46 -3.03
N ASP A 58 13.69 -5.99 -1.83
CA ASP A 58 14.69 -6.83 -1.16
C ASP A 58 14.57 -8.31 -1.56
N GLU A 59 13.58 -8.67 -2.39
CA GLU A 59 13.31 -10.02 -2.90
C GLU A 59 13.16 -11.10 -1.81
N LEU A 60 12.73 -10.71 -0.61
CA LEU A 60 12.57 -11.63 0.50
C LEU A 60 11.35 -12.54 0.32
N SER A 61 11.50 -13.79 0.74
CA SER A 61 10.38 -14.74 0.80
C SER A 61 9.38 -14.35 1.90
N TYR A 62 8.13 -14.79 1.81
CA TYR A 62 7.12 -14.46 2.82
C TYR A 62 7.48 -15.01 4.21
N ALA A 63 8.16 -16.15 4.29
CA ALA A 63 8.63 -16.73 5.55
C ALA A 63 9.71 -15.86 6.22
N GLU A 64 10.64 -15.32 5.42
CA GLU A 64 11.66 -14.40 5.89
C GLU A 64 11.08 -13.07 6.36
N ILE A 65 10.08 -12.55 5.64
CA ILE A 65 9.38 -11.32 6.02
C ILE A 65 8.60 -11.53 7.31
N ALA A 66 7.85 -12.63 7.42
CA ALA A 66 7.10 -13.02 8.62
C ALA A 66 8.02 -13.05 9.85
N THR A 67 9.20 -13.66 9.70
CA THR A 67 10.23 -13.74 10.74
C THR A 67 10.76 -12.35 11.11
N ARG A 68 11.15 -11.53 10.13
CA ARG A 68 11.70 -10.18 10.38
C ARG A 68 10.67 -9.21 10.98
N ALA A 69 9.41 -9.31 10.56
CA ALA A 69 8.33 -8.44 11.02
C ALA A 69 7.64 -8.93 12.30
N GLY A 70 7.92 -10.15 12.77
CA GLY A 70 7.30 -10.74 13.95
C GLY A 70 5.80 -10.99 13.78
N VAL A 71 5.39 -11.47 12.59
CA VAL A 71 4.00 -11.79 12.22
C VAL A 71 3.91 -13.16 11.56
N ASP A 72 2.71 -13.70 11.42
CA ASP A 72 2.49 -14.92 10.64
C ASP A 72 2.49 -14.66 9.12
N ILE A 73 2.72 -15.72 8.33
CA ILE A 73 2.74 -15.64 6.85
C ILE A 73 1.43 -15.10 6.29
N ARG A 74 0.28 -15.45 6.91
CA ARG A 74 -1.03 -14.96 6.47
C ARG A 74 -1.16 -13.44 6.60
N THR A 75 -0.53 -12.86 7.61
CA THR A 75 -0.45 -11.40 7.80
C THR A 75 0.42 -10.77 6.72
N VAL A 76 1.48 -11.44 6.28
CA VAL A 76 2.32 -11.01 5.15
C VAL A 76 1.51 -11.01 3.85
N GLU A 77 0.78 -12.08 3.54
CA GLU A 77 -0.09 -12.17 2.36
C GLU A 77 -1.14 -11.05 2.34
N LEU A 78 -1.79 -10.81 3.49
CA LEU A 78 -2.77 -9.74 3.64
C LEU A 78 -2.15 -8.36 3.45
N CYS A 79 -0.92 -8.16 3.93
CA CYS A 79 -0.16 -6.92 3.72
C CYS A 79 0.16 -6.69 2.23
N ILE A 80 0.56 -7.74 1.50
CA ILE A 80 0.79 -7.67 0.06
C ILE A 80 -0.52 -7.31 -0.67
N GLY A 81 -1.63 -7.96 -0.33
CA GLY A 81 -2.93 -7.66 -0.91
C GLY A 81 -3.38 -6.21 -0.69
N ASP A 82 -3.26 -5.69 0.53
CA ASP A 82 -3.60 -4.29 0.85
C ASP A 82 -2.70 -3.29 0.08
N ALA A 83 -1.43 -3.63 -0.16
CA ALA A 83 -0.50 -2.80 -0.93
C ALA A 83 -0.82 -2.78 -2.43
N VAL A 84 -1.05 -3.94 -3.04
CA VAL A 84 -1.47 -4.04 -4.44
C VAL A 84 -2.79 -3.31 -4.65
N TYR A 85 -3.76 -3.51 -3.76
CA TYR A 85 -5.03 -2.81 -3.83
C TYR A 85 -4.87 -1.29 -3.77
N SER A 86 -3.95 -0.79 -2.93
CA SER A 86 -3.62 0.65 -2.88
C SER A 86 -3.07 1.18 -4.19
N MET A 87 -2.26 0.38 -4.89
CA MET A 87 -1.66 0.77 -6.17
C MET A 87 -2.69 0.80 -7.27
N CYS A 88 -3.49 -0.26 -7.41
CA CYS A 88 -4.59 -0.31 -8.38
C CYS A 88 -5.51 0.90 -8.22
N LEU A 89 -5.96 1.19 -6.98
CA LEU A 89 -6.88 2.30 -6.75
C LEU A 89 -6.31 3.66 -7.16
N ILE A 90 -5.00 3.89 -6.99
CA ILE A 90 -4.38 5.12 -7.48
C ILE A 90 -4.30 5.11 -9.01
N CYS A 91 -3.82 4.02 -9.63
CA CYS A 91 -3.71 3.94 -11.09
C CYS A 91 -5.07 4.09 -11.77
N ASP A 92 -6.11 3.42 -11.26
CA ASP A 92 -7.47 3.47 -11.80
C ASP A 92 -8.02 4.91 -11.81
N GLU A 93 -7.73 5.72 -10.77
CA GLU A 93 -8.13 7.14 -10.74
C GLU A 93 -7.45 7.98 -11.83
N PHE A 94 -6.24 7.63 -12.27
CA PHE A 94 -5.57 8.30 -13.38
C PHE A 94 -6.06 7.81 -14.74
N GLU A 95 -6.40 6.51 -14.88
CA GLU A 95 -7.01 5.98 -16.09
C GLU A 95 -8.40 6.57 -16.35
N GLU A 96 -9.23 6.70 -15.30
CA GLU A 96 -10.54 7.35 -15.39
C GLU A 96 -10.45 8.86 -15.71
N ALA A 97 -9.39 9.54 -15.27
CA ALA A 97 -9.19 10.97 -15.55
C ALA A 97 -8.68 11.26 -16.97
N ALA A 98 -8.15 10.24 -17.67
CA ALA A 98 -7.58 10.37 -19.01
C ALA A 98 -8.60 10.08 -20.14
N GLY A 99 -9.75 9.48 -19.82
CA GLY A 99 -10.84 9.18 -20.75
C GLY A 99 -11.91 10.26 -20.83
#